data_AF-A0A222NZP3-F1
#
_entry.id   AF-A0A222NZP3-F1
#
_cell.length_a   1.000
_cell.length_b   1.000
_cell.length_c   1.000
_cell.angle_alpha   90.00
_cell.angle_beta   90.00
_cell.angle_gamma   90.00
#
_symmetry.space_group_name_H-M   'P 1'
#
loop_
_entity.id
_entity.type
_entity.pdbx_description
1 polymer ?
#
loop_
_entity_poly.entity_id
_entity_poly.type
_entity_poly.pdbx_seq_one_letter_code
_entity_poly.pdbx_strand_id
1 'polypeptide(L)'
;MNKVKMKVSNGSIYLFGELDSEIDYEKVVTLVESTEGVTAVNVDNLTIIGRHDSLKDLQLTAKIKGTLIREKILDRNFPAWTIDVKTKNDQVYLTGEVASAEHKKIILDSISSISEVSNIIDKIKLSPRVK
;
A
#
# COMPACT_ATOMS: atom_id res chain seq x y z
N MET A 1 23.95 -9.44 -2.78
CA MET A 1 23.05 -8.44 -3.37
C MET A 1 21.88 -9.21 -3.96
N ASN A 2 20.81 -9.36 -3.19
CA ASN A 2 19.64 -10.06 -3.68
C ASN A 2 18.93 -9.17 -4.71
N LYS A 3 18.80 -9.68 -5.93
CA LYS A 3 18.25 -8.92 -7.05
C LYS A 3 16.78 -9.27 -7.18
N VAL A 4 15.91 -8.32 -6.88
CA VAL A 4 14.50 -8.40 -7.31
C VAL A 4 14.46 -8.39 -8.83
N LYS A 5 13.77 -9.37 -9.40
CA LYS A 5 13.49 -9.45 -10.84
C LYS A 5 12.02 -9.16 -11.06
N MET A 6 11.70 -8.60 -12.22
CA MET A 6 10.31 -8.37 -12.62
C MET A 6 10.05 -8.84 -14.05
N LYS A 7 8.82 -9.29 -14.29
CA LYS A 7 8.26 -9.51 -15.62
C LYS A 7 7.01 -8.64 -15.76
N VAL A 8 6.84 -8.01 -16.92
CA VAL A 8 5.70 -7.15 -17.24
C VAL A 8 4.91 -7.76 -18.39
N SER A 9 3.60 -7.82 -18.27
CA SER A 9 2.70 -8.31 -19.31
C SER A 9 1.35 -7.59 -19.21
N ASN A 10 1.00 -6.76 -20.20
CA ASN A 10 -0.29 -6.06 -20.28
C ASN A 10 -0.67 -5.29 -18.99
N GLY A 11 0.29 -4.58 -18.38
CA GLY A 11 0.09 -3.85 -17.13
C GLY A 11 0.16 -4.72 -15.86
N SER A 12 0.17 -6.04 -15.99
CA SER A 12 0.41 -6.96 -14.87
C SER A 12 1.90 -7.15 -14.64
N ILE A 13 2.33 -6.99 -13.38
CA ILE A 13 3.71 -7.12 -12.94
C ILE A 13 3.86 -8.38 -12.11
N TYR A 14 4.93 -9.14 -12.35
CA TYR A 14 5.27 -10.33 -11.57
C TYR A 14 6.64 -10.09 -10.94
N LEU A 15 6.70 -10.09 -9.61
CA LEU A 15 7.91 -9.85 -8.84
C LEU A 15 8.49 -11.16 -8.31
N PHE A 16 9.81 -11.27 -8.39
CA PHE A 16 10.55 -12.46 -7.99
C PHE A 16 11.79 -12.06 -7.19
N GLY A 17 12.12 -12.86 -6.17
CA GLY A 17 13.38 -12.75 -5.45
C GLY A 17 13.19 -12.72 -3.93
N GLU A 18 14.27 -12.42 -3.24
CA GLU A 18 14.31 -12.37 -1.77
C GLU A 18 14.72 -10.97 -1.32
N LEU A 19 14.07 -10.47 -0.29
CA LEU A 19 14.33 -9.17 0.32
C LEU A 19 14.80 -9.33 1.76
N ASP A 20 15.59 -8.36 2.22
CA ASP A 20 16.24 -8.44 3.53
C ASP A 20 15.28 -8.10 4.69
N SER A 21 14.17 -7.39 4.41
CA SER A 21 13.25 -6.92 5.45
C SER A 21 11.81 -6.71 4.98
N GLU A 22 10.87 -6.64 5.93
CA GLU A 22 9.49 -6.21 5.68
C GLU A 22 9.42 -4.82 5.08
N ILE A 23 10.32 -3.92 5.51
CA ILE A 23 10.37 -2.54 5.02
C ILE A 23 10.74 -2.53 3.54
N ASP A 24 11.72 -3.32 3.13
CA ASP A 24 12.13 -3.40 1.72
C ASP A 24 11.03 -4.03 0.88
N TYR A 25 10.36 -5.06 1.40
CA TYR A 25 9.19 -5.67 0.76
C TYR A 25 8.08 -4.66 0.53
N GLU A 26 7.65 -3.97 1.59
CA GLU A 26 6.57 -2.99 1.50
C GLU A 26 6.93 -1.87 0.51
N LYS A 27 8.17 -1.37 0.54
CA LYS A 27 8.64 -0.32 -0.38
C LYS A 27 8.61 -0.77 -1.83
N VAL A 28 9.14 -1.95 -2.13
CA VAL A 28 9.18 -2.49 -3.50
C VAL A 28 7.77 -2.67 -4.04
N VAL A 29 6.88 -3.31 -3.27
CA VAL A 29 5.50 -3.55 -3.71
C VAL A 29 4.72 -2.24 -3.84
N THR A 30 4.83 -1.33 -2.87
CA THR A 30 4.19 -0.01 -2.92
C THR A 30 4.62 0.78 -4.15
N LEU A 31 5.92 0.77 -4.46
CA LEU A 31 6.46 1.48 -5.62
C LEU A 31 5.84 0.95 -6.92
N VAL A 32 5.80 -0.38 -7.09
CA VAL A 32 5.23 -1.01 -8.28
C VAL A 32 3.73 -0.74 -8.39
N GLU A 33 2.97 -0.92 -7.31
CA GLU A 33 1.52 -0.65 -7.27
C GLU A 33 1.18 0.83 -7.57
N SER A 34 2.07 1.74 -7.17
CA SER A 34 1.93 3.19 -7.42
C SER A 34 2.25 3.63 -8.85
N THR A 35 2.77 2.72 -9.67
CA THR A 35 3.24 3.05 -11.02
C THR A 35 2.04 3.17 -11.97
N GLU A 36 2.02 4.24 -12.75
CA GLU A 36 0.97 4.46 -13.75
C GLU A 36 0.98 3.34 -14.81
N GLY A 37 -0.22 2.87 -15.19
CA GLY A 37 -0.37 1.75 -16.12
C GLY A 37 -0.25 0.35 -15.51
N VAL A 38 0.10 0.24 -14.21
CA VAL A 38 0.04 -1.04 -13.49
C VAL A 38 -1.42 -1.37 -13.15
N THR A 39 -1.84 -2.57 -13.54
CA THR A 39 -3.21 -3.07 -13.35
C THR A 39 -3.29 -4.18 -12.31
N ALA A 40 -2.20 -4.92 -12.10
CA ALA A 40 -2.09 -5.95 -11.09
C ALA A 40 -0.61 -6.21 -10.74
N VAL A 41 -0.33 -6.58 -9.49
CA VAL A 41 1.00 -7.01 -9.05
C VAL A 41 0.90 -8.38 -8.40
N ASN A 42 1.64 -9.34 -8.95
CA ASN A 42 1.80 -10.67 -8.39
C ASN A 42 3.15 -10.74 -7.65
N VAL A 43 3.09 -11.18 -6.40
CA VAL A 43 4.21 -11.20 -5.45
C VAL A 43 4.40 -12.59 -4.84
N ASP A 44 3.79 -13.62 -5.41
CA ASP A 44 3.83 -14.99 -4.89
C ASP A 44 5.25 -15.56 -4.84
N ASN A 45 6.15 -15.00 -5.65
CA ASN A 45 7.55 -15.39 -5.74
C ASN A 45 8.51 -14.35 -5.14
N LEU A 46 7.98 -13.38 -4.39
CA LEU A 46 8.75 -12.40 -3.65
C LEU A 46 8.70 -12.75 -2.15
N THR A 47 9.86 -13.00 -1.55
CA THR A 47 9.96 -13.47 -0.15
C THR A 47 10.86 -12.55 0.69
N ILE A 48 10.85 -12.76 2.01
CA ILE A 48 11.75 -12.09 2.96
C ILE A 48 12.65 -13.15 3.60
N ILE A 49 13.95 -12.87 3.68
CA ILE A 49 14.95 -13.80 4.23
C ILE A 49 14.62 -14.15 5.69
N GLY A 50 14.64 -15.43 6.03
CA GLY A 50 14.40 -15.92 7.39
C GLY A 50 12.94 -15.83 7.83
N ARG A 51 12.03 -15.49 6.91
CA ARG A 51 10.59 -15.39 7.19
C ARG A 51 9.82 -16.56 6.59
N HIS A 52 8.90 -17.12 7.37
CA HIS A 52 8.12 -18.31 6.99
C HIS A 52 6.61 -18.13 7.17
N ASP A 53 6.17 -17.06 7.83
CA ASP A 53 4.77 -16.72 7.99
C ASP A 53 4.23 -15.97 6.76
N SER A 54 2.91 -15.86 6.71
CA SER A 54 2.20 -15.23 5.59
C SER A 54 2.55 -13.75 5.45
N LEU A 55 2.80 -13.32 4.21
CA LEU A 55 3.01 -11.92 3.85
C LEU A 55 1.71 -11.17 3.52
N LYS A 56 0.54 -11.82 3.64
CA LYS A 56 -0.75 -11.29 3.16
C LYS A 56 -1.06 -9.88 3.68
N ASP A 57 -0.89 -9.64 4.97
CA ASP A 57 -1.15 -8.31 5.56
C ASP A 57 -0.16 -7.25 5.03
N LEU A 58 1.11 -7.63 4.87
CA LEU A 58 2.15 -6.74 4.33
C LEU A 58 1.89 -6.41 2.85
N GLN A 59 1.46 -7.41 2.08
CA GLN A 59 1.04 -7.27 0.68
C GLN A 59 -0.17 -6.33 0.56
N LEU A 60 -1.21 -6.55 1.35
CA LEU A 60 -2.40 -5.71 1.34
C LEU A 60 -2.07 -4.27 1.76
N THR A 61 -1.22 -4.10 2.78
CA THR A 61 -0.73 -2.78 3.21
C THR A 61 -0.04 -2.05 2.06
N ALA A 62 0.88 -2.71 1.36
CA ALA A 62 1.61 -2.14 0.23
C ALA A 62 0.70 -1.82 -0.97
N LYS A 63 -0.24 -2.71 -1.29
CA LYS A 63 -1.24 -2.52 -2.36
C LYS A 63 -2.12 -1.29 -2.10
N ILE A 64 -2.59 -1.13 -0.87
CA ILE A 64 -3.40 0.05 -0.48
C ILE A 64 -2.57 1.32 -0.63
N LYS A 65 -1.36 1.35 -0.05
CA LYS A 65 -0.46 2.51 -0.14
C LYS A 65 -0.16 2.88 -1.59
N GLY A 66 0.17 1.88 -2.42
CA GLY A 66 0.44 2.09 -3.84
C GLY A 66 -0.77 2.62 -4.61
N THR A 67 -1.96 2.08 -4.35
CA THR A 67 -3.21 2.55 -4.97
C THR A 67 -3.51 4.00 -4.62
N LEU A 68 -3.42 4.37 -3.34
CA LEU A 68 -3.65 5.74 -2.89
C LEU A 68 -2.65 6.73 -3.53
N ILE A 69 -1.40 6.31 -3.72
CA ILE A 69 -0.39 7.11 -4.42
C ILE A 69 -0.72 7.23 -5.91
N ARG A 70 -1.09 6.13 -6.57
CA ARG A 70 -1.45 6.09 -7.99
C ARG A 70 -2.63 7.01 -8.30
N GLU A 71 -3.62 7.02 -7.42
CA GLU A 71 -4.81 7.87 -7.50
C GLU A 71 -4.54 9.33 -7.09
N LYS A 72 -3.27 9.67 -6.77
CA LYS A 72 -2.84 11.00 -6.33
C LYS A 72 -3.55 11.47 -5.06
N ILE A 73 -4.03 10.53 -4.25
CA ILE A 73 -4.60 10.78 -2.92
C ILE A 73 -3.46 10.97 -1.90
N LEU A 74 -2.38 10.20 -2.05
CA LEU A 74 -1.14 10.35 -1.30
C LEU A 74 0.00 10.79 -2.22
N ASP A 75 0.91 11.61 -1.71
CA ASP A 75 2.12 12.03 -2.42
C ASP A 75 3.29 11.09 -2.10
N ARG A 76 4.10 10.79 -3.13
CA ARG A 76 5.33 9.98 -3.07
C ARG A 76 6.44 10.64 -2.25
N ASN A 77 6.40 11.95 -2.07
CA ASN A 77 7.48 12.76 -1.49
C ASN A 77 7.24 13.24 -0.04
N PHE A 78 6.19 12.78 0.64
CA PHE A 78 5.95 13.23 2.02
C PHE A 78 6.80 12.43 3.04
N PRO A 79 7.59 13.12 3.90
CA PRO A 79 8.55 12.47 4.80
C PRO A 79 7.91 11.63 5.92
N ALA A 80 6.60 11.76 6.11
CA ALA A 80 5.76 10.89 6.91
C ALA A 80 4.34 11.07 6.35
N TRP A 81 3.74 10.00 5.81
CA TRP A 81 2.37 10.09 5.32
C TRP A 81 1.49 10.63 6.44
N THR A 82 0.75 11.72 6.18
CA THR A 82 -0.20 12.25 7.17
C THR A 82 -1.27 11.21 7.49
N ILE A 83 -1.39 10.16 6.66
CA ILE A 83 -2.22 8.98 6.85
C ILE A 83 -1.32 7.74 6.87
N ASP A 84 -1.28 7.02 7.98
CA ASP A 84 -0.65 5.71 8.08
C ASP A 84 -1.68 4.61 7.81
N VAL A 85 -1.26 3.65 6.98
CA VAL A 85 -2.05 2.47 6.62
C VAL A 85 -1.30 1.25 7.09
N LYS A 86 -1.98 0.40 7.86
CA LYS A 86 -1.48 -0.92 8.24
C LYS A 86 -2.59 -1.95 8.14
N THR A 87 -2.26 -3.14 7.71
CA THR A 87 -3.19 -4.27 7.74
C THR A 87 -2.75 -5.25 8.83
N LYS A 88 -3.72 -5.81 9.55
CA LYS A 88 -3.49 -6.94 10.45
C LYS A 88 -4.72 -7.84 10.45
N ASN A 89 -4.53 -9.13 10.23
CA ASN A 89 -5.59 -10.12 10.14
C ASN A 89 -6.70 -9.70 9.17
N ASP A 90 -6.32 -9.27 7.96
CA ASP A 90 -7.25 -8.81 6.90
C ASP A 90 -8.05 -7.53 7.24
N GLN A 91 -7.76 -6.88 8.36
CA GLN A 91 -8.36 -5.59 8.75
C GLN A 91 -7.40 -4.45 8.46
N VAL A 92 -7.91 -3.40 7.80
CA VAL A 92 -7.15 -2.20 7.49
C VAL A 92 -7.31 -1.19 8.62
N TYR A 93 -6.20 -0.71 9.17
CA TYR A 93 -6.14 0.32 10.20
C TYR A 93 -5.64 1.61 9.55
N LEU A 94 -6.48 2.65 9.61
CA LEU A 94 -6.15 3.97 9.11
C LEU A 94 -6.01 4.94 10.27
N THR A 95 -4.86 5.61 10.35
CA THR A 95 -4.62 6.65 11.36
C THR A 95 -4.04 7.87 10.68
N GLY A 96 -4.16 9.03 11.31
CA GLY A 96 -3.58 10.26 10.78
C GLY A 96 -4.54 11.44 10.76
N GLU A 97 -4.23 12.43 9.93
CA GLU A 97 -4.97 13.68 9.85
C GLU A 97 -5.28 14.08 8.41
N VAL A 98 -6.49 14.57 8.17
CA VAL A 98 -6.89 15.15 6.88
C VAL A 98 -7.56 16.50 7.07
N ALA A 99 -7.45 17.34 6.04
CA ALA A 99 -7.96 18.71 6.09
C ALA A 99 -9.50 18.81 6.04
N SER A 100 -10.19 17.80 5.49
CA SER A 100 -11.64 17.84 5.30
C SER A 100 -12.27 16.43 5.35
N ALA A 101 -13.57 16.40 5.64
CA ALA A 101 -14.36 15.17 5.56
C ALA A 101 -14.43 14.61 4.13
N GLU A 102 -14.34 15.46 3.11
CA GLU A 102 -14.31 15.06 1.71
C GLU A 102 -13.03 14.29 1.38
N HIS A 103 -11.86 14.78 1.80
CA HIS A 103 -10.61 14.04 1.64
C HIS A 103 -10.64 12.70 2.38
N LYS A 104 -11.21 12.69 3.60
CA LYS A 104 -11.42 11.44 4.35
C LYS A 104 -12.26 10.44 3.56
N LYS A 105 -13.37 10.90 2.99
CA LYS A 105 -14.27 10.06 2.20
C LYS A 105 -13.57 9.49 0.96
N ILE A 106 -12.83 10.30 0.22
CA ILE A 106 -12.07 9.85 -0.97
C ILE A 106 -11.10 8.72 -0.61
N ILE A 107 -10.39 8.83 0.52
CA ILE A 107 -9.49 7.77 1.01
C ILE A 107 -10.27 6.48 1.31
N LEU A 108 -11.38 6.58 2.06
CA LEU A 108 -12.18 5.42 2.43
C LEU A 108 -12.80 4.73 1.20
N ASP A 109 -13.33 5.52 0.26
CA ASP A 109 -13.93 5.02 -0.98
C ASP A 109 -12.87 4.28 -1.82
N SER A 110 -11.69 4.87 -2.01
CA SER A 110 -10.55 4.24 -2.71
C SER A 110 -10.16 2.90 -2.08
N ILE A 111 -9.98 2.85 -0.75
CA ILE A 111 -9.59 1.62 -0.05
C ILE A 111 -10.69 0.56 -0.13
N SER A 112 -11.95 0.95 0.02
CA SER A 112 -13.08 0.02 -0.06
C SER A 112 -13.29 -0.60 -1.44
N SER A 113 -12.73 0.01 -2.49
CA SER A 113 -12.78 -0.54 -3.86
C SER A 113 -11.82 -1.72 -4.07
N ILE A 114 -10.86 -1.92 -3.16
CA ILE A 114 -9.89 -3.01 -3.24
C ILE A 114 -10.56 -4.29 -2.72
N SER A 115 -10.73 -5.28 -3.59
CA SER A 115 -11.46 -6.52 -3.32
C SER A 115 -11.00 -7.31 -2.08
N GLU A 116 -9.72 -7.19 -1.72
CA GLU A 116 -9.12 -7.90 -0.59
C GLU A 116 -9.38 -7.20 0.75
N VAL A 117 -9.92 -5.97 0.74
CA VAL A 117 -10.26 -5.24 1.96
C VAL A 117 -11.59 -5.73 2.50
N SER A 118 -11.56 -6.37 3.66
CA SER A 118 -12.76 -6.89 4.32
C SER A 118 -13.39 -5.89 5.32
N ASN A 119 -12.55 -5.10 5.99
CA ASN A 119 -12.98 -4.16 7.02
C ASN A 119 -11.98 -3.02 7.17
N ILE A 120 -12.49 -1.81 7.39
CA ILE A 120 -11.68 -0.60 7.61
C ILE A 120 -11.94 -0.06 9.01
N ILE A 121 -10.90 0.00 9.83
CA ILE A 121 -10.87 0.62 11.14
C ILE A 121 -10.31 2.03 10.97
N ASP A 122 -11.23 2.98 10.81
CA ASP A 122 -10.94 4.38 10.59
C ASP A 122 -10.69 5.13 11.92
N LYS A 123 -9.48 5.64 12.08
CA LYS A 123 -9.05 6.54 13.17
C LYS A 123 -8.45 7.83 12.61
N ILE A 124 -8.79 8.21 11.38
CA ILE A 124 -8.37 9.46 10.76
C ILE A 124 -9.10 10.62 11.45
N LYS A 125 -8.33 11.62 11.88
CA LYS A 125 -8.82 12.86 12.49
C LYS A 125 -8.94 13.98 11.47
N LEU A 126 -9.88 14.89 11.71
CA LEU A 126 -9.96 16.13 10.95
C LEU A 126 -9.03 17.16 11.60
N SER A 127 -8.11 17.69 10.82
CA SER A 127 -7.17 18.75 11.20
C SER A 127 -7.24 19.83 10.14
N PRO A 128 -8.34 20.63 10.11
CA PRO A 128 -8.45 21.73 9.17
C PRO A 128 -7.34 22.72 9.50
N ARG A 129 -6.36 22.88 8.59
CA ARG A 129 -5.37 23.95 8.73
C ARG A 129 -6.12 25.27 8.71
N VAL A 130 -6.13 25.95 9.86
CA VAL A 130 -6.61 27.33 9.97
C VAL A 130 -5.68 28.16 9.08
N LYS A 131 -6.25 28.78 8.03
CA LYS A 131 -5.54 29.77 7.21
C LYS A 131 -5.30 31.04 7.99
#